data_AF-A0A0A9Y3M5-F1
#
_entry.id   AF-A0A0A9Y3M5-F1
#
_cell.length_a   1.000
_cell.length_b   1.000
_cell.length_c   1.000
_cell.angle_alpha   90.00
_cell.angle_beta   90.00
_cell.angle_gamma   90.00
#
_symmetry.space_group_name_H-M   'P 1'
#
loop_
_entity.id
_entity.type
_entity.pdbx_description
1 polymer ?
#
loop_
_entity_poly.entity_id
_entity_poly.type
_entity_poly.pdbx_seq_one_letter_code
_entity_poly.pdbx_strand_id
1 'polypeptide(L)'
;SEGGTYNDSVAILKSLYVKPVNEVFARHKLKTRRQEPGETVDKYLESLKRLARDCNYKAVTAELNRDESIRDSFIDGLQSSLIRQRLLENYNLTLEEAFAQARSLELAQYQSQQYQYQPHQPCISAVSRNDNPASSTSNNHSEVSSEQSISAISMKCYFC
;
A
#
# COMPACT_ATOMS: atom_id res chain seq x y z
N SER A 1 -45.31 -26.06 -9.74
CA SER A 1 -44.22 -26.90 -10.24
C SER A 1 -42.91 -26.41 -9.69
N GLU A 2 -42.42 -27.07 -8.66
CA GLU A 2 -41.04 -26.94 -8.20
C GLU A 2 -40.18 -27.77 -9.15
N GLY A 3 -39.31 -27.11 -9.90
CA GLY A 3 -38.49 -27.79 -10.90
C GLY A 3 -37.67 -26.78 -11.67
N GLY A 4 -36.67 -26.19 -11.00
CA GLY A 4 -35.59 -25.52 -11.72
C GLY A 4 -35.04 -26.50 -12.75
N THR A 5 -34.97 -26.05 -14.00
CA THR A 5 -34.49 -26.88 -15.10
C THR A 5 -33.07 -27.38 -14.82
N TYR A 6 -32.64 -28.45 -15.50
CA TYR A 6 -31.25 -28.94 -15.40
C TYR A 6 -30.22 -27.80 -15.56
N ASN A 7 -30.49 -26.85 -16.47
CA ASN A 7 -29.65 -25.68 -16.69
C ASN A 7 -29.58 -24.76 -15.45
N ASP A 8 -30.70 -24.55 -14.76
CA ASP A 8 -30.75 -23.74 -13.53
C ASP A 8 -29.92 -24.40 -12.43
N SER A 9 -30.04 -25.72 -12.29
CA SER A 9 -29.25 -26.51 -11.33
C SER A 9 -27.75 -26.43 -11.63
N VAL A 10 -27.37 -26.54 -12.91
CA VAL A 10 -25.96 -26.38 -13.34
C VAL A 10 -25.45 -24.96 -13.10
N ALA A 11 -26.26 -23.93 -13.32
CA ALA A 11 -25.88 -22.54 -13.08
C ALA A 11 -25.65 -22.28 -11.58
N ILE A 12 -26.53 -22.79 -10.71
CA ILE A 12 -26.39 -22.71 -9.25
C ILE A 12 -25.13 -23.45 -8.80
N LEU A 13 -24.90 -24.68 -9.26
CA LEU A 13 -23.69 -25.41 -8.91
C LEU A 13 -22.43 -24.69 -9.37
N LYS A 14 -22.44 -24.09 -10.56
CA LYS A 14 -21.31 -23.30 -11.04
C LYS A 14 -21.06 -22.07 -10.16
N SER A 15 -22.09 -21.31 -9.79
CA SER A 15 -21.92 -20.11 -8.96
C SER A 15 -21.46 -20.45 -7.54
N LEU A 16 -21.87 -21.60 -6.99
CA LEU A 16 -21.47 -22.04 -5.65
C LEU A 16 -20.06 -22.62 -5.59
N TYR A 17 -19.65 -23.38 -6.62
CA TYR A 17 -18.43 -24.21 -6.55
C TYR A 17 -17.30 -23.75 -7.48
N VAL A 18 -17.57 -22.93 -8.50
CA VAL A 18 -16.53 -22.41 -9.38
C VAL A 18 -16.03 -21.09 -8.81
N LYS A 19 -14.82 -21.10 -8.24
CA LYS A 19 -14.16 -19.87 -7.81
C LYS A 19 -13.91 -18.97 -9.05
N PRO A 20 -14.32 -17.70 -9.02
CA PRO A 20 -14.01 -16.78 -10.11
C PRO A 20 -12.50 -16.71 -10.33
N VAL A 21 -12.08 -16.59 -11.58
CA VAL A 21 -10.66 -16.37 -11.90
C VAL A 21 -10.34 -14.91 -11.66
N ASN A 22 -9.26 -14.64 -10.92
CA ASN A 22 -8.73 -13.29 -10.81
C ASN A 22 -7.92 -12.98 -12.07
N GLU A 23 -8.53 -12.22 -12.98
CA GLU A 23 -7.96 -11.90 -14.29
C GLU A 23 -6.67 -11.08 -14.16
N VAL A 24 -6.66 -10.11 -13.24
CA VAL A 24 -5.50 -9.22 -13.00
C VAL A 24 -4.29 -10.04 -12.57
N PHE A 25 -4.49 -10.98 -11.65
CA PHE A 25 -3.46 -11.91 -11.20
C PHE A 25 -3.02 -12.88 -12.30
N ALA A 26 -3.96 -13.44 -13.08
CA ALA A 26 -3.63 -14.35 -14.18
C ALA A 26 -2.76 -13.66 -15.23
N ARG A 27 -3.10 -12.43 -15.62
CA ARG A 27 -2.30 -11.61 -16.56
C ARG A 27 -0.92 -11.29 -16.00
N HIS A 28 -0.82 -10.91 -14.72
CA HIS A 28 0.47 -10.69 -14.08
C HIS A 28 1.33 -11.95 -14.08
N LYS A 29 0.75 -13.11 -13.79
CA LYS A 29 1.44 -14.41 -13.81
C LYS A 29 1.95 -14.78 -15.21
N LEU A 30 1.15 -14.55 -16.25
CA LEU A 30 1.58 -14.74 -17.64
C LEU A 30 2.75 -13.81 -17.98
N LYS A 31 2.61 -12.52 -17.66
CA LYS A 31 3.60 -11.48 -17.97
C LYS A 31 4.95 -11.69 -17.26
N THR A 32 4.93 -12.19 -16.03
CA THR A 32 6.14 -12.41 -15.22
C THR A 32 6.77 -13.78 -15.43
N ARG A 33 6.11 -14.72 -16.10
CA ARG A 33 6.68 -16.04 -16.41
C ARG A 33 7.94 -15.88 -17.28
N ARG A 34 9.03 -16.51 -16.86
CA ARG A 34 10.33 -16.57 -17.57
C ARG A 34 10.74 -18.01 -17.75
N GLN A 35 11.32 -18.37 -18.90
CA GLN A 35 11.77 -19.73 -19.18
C GLN A 35 12.71 -20.22 -18.07
N GLU A 36 12.45 -21.42 -17.55
CA GLU A 36 13.24 -21.98 -16.46
C GLU A 36 14.56 -22.59 -16.98
N PRO A 37 15.62 -22.65 -16.17
CA PRO A 37 16.85 -23.34 -16.55
C PRO A 37 16.57 -24.81 -16.95
N GLY A 38 16.94 -25.20 -18.17
CA GLY A 38 16.70 -26.55 -18.70
C GLY A 38 15.29 -26.79 -19.27
N GLU A 39 14.40 -25.80 -19.25
CA GLU A 39 13.11 -25.88 -19.92
C GLU A 39 13.29 -25.75 -21.44
N THR A 40 12.76 -26.70 -22.21
CA THR A 40 12.74 -26.60 -23.68
C THR A 40 11.79 -25.50 -24.15
N VAL A 41 12.07 -24.89 -25.29
CA VAL A 41 11.21 -23.83 -25.88
C VAL A 41 9.75 -24.28 -26.06
N ASP A 42 9.52 -25.53 -26.48
CA ASP A 42 8.16 -26.07 -26.67
C ASP A 42 7.37 -26.11 -25.34
N LYS A 43 7.97 -26.65 -24.28
CA LYS A 43 7.39 -26.66 -22.93
C LYS A 43 7.13 -25.26 -22.39
N TYR A 44 8.03 -24.32 -22.67
CA TYR A 44 7.85 -22.93 -22.27
C TYR A 44 6.63 -22.31 -22.97
N LEU A 45 6.52 -22.47 -24.29
CA LEU A 45 5.38 -21.98 -25.06
C LEU A 45 4.05 -22.63 -24.60
N GLU A 46 4.07 -23.94 -24.33
CA GLU A 46 2.90 -24.65 -23.80
C GLU A 46 2.48 -24.10 -22.43
N SER A 47 3.44 -23.83 -21.54
CA SER A 47 3.20 -23.20 -20.25
C SER A 47 2.57 -21.81 -20.39
N LEU A 48 3.08 -20.97 -21.31
CA LEU A 48 2.51 -19.65 -21.59
C LEU A 48 1.08 -19.76 -22.13
N LYS A 49 0.84 -20.67 -23.10
CA LYS A 49 -0.50 -20.93 -23.65
C LYS A 49 -1.49 -21.39 -22.57
N ARG A 50 -1.03 -22.18 -21.60
CA ARG A 50 -1.86 -22.61 -20.46
C ARG A 50 -2.23 -21.44 -19.56
N LEU A 51 -1.27 -20.58 -19.22
CA LEU A 51 -1.52 -19.39 -18.39
C LEU A 51 -2.46 -18.38 -19.07
N ALA A 52 -2.34 -18.22 -20.39
CA ALA A 52 -3.19 -17.30 -21.17
C ALA A 52 -4.68 -17.64 -21.12
N ARG A 53 -5.06 -18.90 -20.83
CA ARG A 53 -6.47 -19.33 -20.71
C ARG A 53 -7.19 -18.63 -19.55
N ASP A 54 -6.47 -18.38 -18.47
CA ASP A 54 -7.00 -17.74 -17.25
C ASP A 54 -7.03 -16.21 -17.37
N CYS A 55 -6.39 -15.64 -18.40
CA CYS A 55 -6.30 -14.19 -18.62
C CYS A 55 -7.56 -13.57 -19.23
N ASN A 56 -8.56 -14.39 -19.61
CA ASN A 56 -9.88 -13.94 -20.04
C ASN A 56 -9.85 -12.90 -21.19
N TYR A 57 -8.96 -13.07 -22.16
CA TYR A 57 -8.87 -12.17 -23.32
C TYR A 57 -10.20 -12.11 -24.08
N LYS A 58 -10.68 -10.88 -24.33
CA LYS A 58 -11.95 -10.60 -25.02
C LYS A 58 -11.72 -9.62 -26.16
N ALA A 59 -12.65 -9.60 -27.11
CA ALA A 59 -12.73 -8.52 -28.09
C ALA A 59 -13.12 -7.23 -27.36
N VAL A 60 -12.23 -6.25 -27.35
CA VAL A 60 -12.39 -4.96 -26.68
C VAL A 60 -11.99 -3.83 -27.64
N THR A 61 -12.32 -2.58 -27.29
CA THR A 61 -11.86 -1.42 -28.06
C THR A 61 -10.34 -1.25 -27.92
N ALA A 62 -9.74 -0.52 -28.86
CA ALA A 62 -8.30 -0.25 -28.83
C ALA A 62 -7.90 0.53 -27.56
N GLU A 63 -8.77 1.42 -27.09
CA GLU A 63 -8.59 2.23 -25.88
C GLU A 63 -8.58 1.34 -24.64
N LEU A 64 -9.55 0.43 -24.50
CA LEU A 64 -9.60 -0.48 -23.35
C LEU A 64 -8.38 -1.41 -23.33
N ASN A 65 -7.98 -1.95 -24.47
CA ASN A 65 -6.76 -2.78 -24.55
C ASN A 65 -5.50 -1.99 -24.18
N ARG A 66 -5.43 -0.71 -24.57
CA ARG A 66 -4.33 0.18 -24.19
C ARG A 66 -4.29 0.38 -22.67
N ASP A 67 -5.43 0.69 -22.04
CA ASP A 67 -5.50 0.92 -20.61
C ASP A 67 -5.17 -0.34 -19.80
N GLU A 68 -5.65 -1.50 -20.23
CA GLU A 68 -5.26 -2.79 -19.65
C GLU A 68 -3.75 -3.05 -19.78
N SER A 69 -3.16 -2.74 -20.94
CA SER A 69 -1.71 -2.91 -21.17
C SER A 69 -0.87 -1.97 -20.28
N ILE A 70 -1.33 -0.74 -20.08
CA ILE A 70 -0.70 0.23 -19.18
C ILE A 70 -0.83 -0.26 -17.74
N ARG A 71 -2.03 -0.68 -17.32
CA ARG A 71 -2.29 -1.22 -15.97
C ARG A 71 -1.37 -2.40 -15.67
N ASP A 72 -1.29 -3.37 -16.58
CA ASP A 72 -0.46 -4.56 -16.40
C ASP A 72 1.04 -4.20 -16.33
N SER A 73 1.47 -3.11 -16.97
CA SER A 73 2.85 -2.59 -16.89
C SER A 73 3.11 -1.79 -15.63
N PHE A 74 2.12 -1.01 -15.19
CA PHE A 74 2.15 -0.29 -13.94
C PHE A 74 2.31 -1.27 -12.77
N ILE A 75 1.44 -2.28 -12.65
CA ILE A 75 1.48 -3.26 -11.56
C ILE A 75 2.82 -4.02 -11.52
N ASP A 76 3.29 -4.48 -12.67
CA ASP A 76 4.56 -5.22 -12.78
C ASP A 76 5.76 -4.35 -12.39
N GLY A 77 5.75 -3.06 -12.76
CA GLY A 77 6.83 -2.12 -12.52
C GLY A 77 6.88 -1.52 -11.11
N LEU A 78 5.87 -1.71 -10.26
CA LEU A 78 5.85 -1.16 -8.90
C LEU A 78 6.98 -1.72 -8.03
N GLN A 79 7.79 -0.88 -7.40
CA GLN A 79 8.86 -1.35 -6.50
C GLN A 79 8.31 -1.94 -5.19
N SER A 80 7.21 -1.39 -4.68
CA SER A 80 6.57 -1.87 -3.44
C SER A 80 5.82 -3.18 -3.71
N SER A 81 6.38 -4.29 -3.23
CA SER A 81 5.73 -5.61 -3.29
C SER A 81 4.40 -5.64 -2.55
N LEU A 82 4.29 -4.89 -1.45
CA LEU A 82 3.04 -4.75 -0.69
C LEU A 82 1.95 -4.09 -1.53
N ILE A 83 2.24 -2.96 -2.19
CA ILE A 83 1.25 -2.31 -3.05
C ILE A 83 0.87 -3.24 -4.20
N ARG A 84 1.87 -3.86 -4.86
CA ARG A 84 1.63 -4.83 -5.94
C ARG A 84 0.70 -5.96 -5.49
N GLN A 85 0.96 -6.56 -4.33
CA GLN A 85 0.12 -7.62 -3.76
C GLN A 85 -1.33 -7.13 -3.60
N ARG A 86 -1.54 -5.95 -3.01
CA ARG A 86 -2.87 -5.39 -2.79
C ARG A 86 -3.62 -5.12 -4.09
N LEU A 87 -2.94 -4.69 -5.16
CA LEU A 87 -3.56 -4.53 -6.48
C LEU A 87 -3.97 -5.88 -7.08
N LEU A 88 -3.12 -6.90 -6.93
CA LEU A 88 -3.36 -8.25 -7.46
C LEU A 88 -4.46 -9.02 -6.72
N GLU A 89 -4.91 -8.57 -5.55
CA GLU A 89 -6.05 -9.15 -4.82
C GLU A 89 -7.40 -8.86 -5.51
N ASN A 90 -7.48 -7.85 -6.37
CA ASN A 90 -8.71 -7.46 -7.07
C ASN A 90 -8.99 -8.38 -8.27
N TYR A 91 -10.21 -8.91 -8.36
CA TYR A 91 -10.63 -9.78 -9.48
C TYR A 91 -10.81 -9.02 -10.79
N ASN A 92 -11.29 -7.78 -10.71
CA ASN A 92 -11.41 -6.83 -11.80
C ASN A 92 -10.82 -5.50 -11.32
N LEU A 93 -10.01 -4.85 -12.15
CA LEU A 93 -9.34 -3.61 -11.78
C LEU A 93 -9.08 -2.78 -13.04
N THR A 94 -9.61 -1.58 -13.11
CA THR A 94 -9.29 -0.62 -14.19
C THR A 94 -7.95 0.06 -13.94
N LEU A 95 -7.40 0.73 -14.95
CA LEU A 95 -6.18 1.51 -14.80
C LEU A 95 -6.33 2.63 -13.75
N GLU A 96 -7.46 3.33 -13.78
CA GLU A 96 -7.76 4.42 -12.84
C GLU A 96 -7.86 3.91 -11.40
N GLU A 97 -8.60 2.82 -11.17
CA GLU A 97 -8.72 2.20 -9.85
C GLU A 97 -7.36 1.70 -9.34
N ALA A 98 -6.56 1.08 -10.21
CA ALA A 98 -5.21 0.61 -9.85
C ALA A 98 -4.32 1.76 -9.38
N PHE A 99 -4.35 2.88 -10.10
CA PHE A 99 -3.58 4.08 -9.75
C PHE A 99 -4.06 4.70 -8.43
N ALA A 100 -5.39 4.87 -8.27
CA ALA A 100 -5.98 5.43 -7.06
C ALA A 100 -5.65 4.58 -5.82
N GLN A 101 -5.78 3.26 -5.93
CA GLN A 101 -5.47 2.33 -4.84
C GLN A 101 -3.98 2.35 -4.51
N ALA A 102 -3.09 2.34 -5.51
CA ALA A 102 -1.66 2.40 -5.30
C ALA A 102 -1.24 3.68 -4.55
N ARG A 103 -1.73 4.84 -5.01
CA ARG A 103 -1.45 6.13 -4.38
C ARG A 103 -1.96 6.21 -2.95
N SER A 104 -3.15 5.68 -2.69
CA SER A 104 -3.72 5.62 -1.33
C SER A 104 -2.85 4.77 -0.39
N LEU A 105 -2.40 3.60 -0.86
CA LEU A 105 -1.52 2.72 -0.07
C LEU A 105 -0.15 3.34 0.16
N GLU A 106 0.44 4.01 -0.84
CA GLU A 106 1.71 4.71 -0.70
C GLU A 106 1.63 5.82 0.35
N LEU A 107 0.58 6.63 0.31
CA LEU A 107 0.34 7.68 1.30
C LEU A 107 0.15 7.10 2.71
N ALA A 108 -0.65 6.04 2.83
CA ALA A 108 -0.88 5.37 4.11
C ALA A 108 0.43 4.79 4.69
N GLN A 109 1.29 4.21 3.86
CA GLN A 109 2.61 3.71 4.26
C GLN A 109 3.48 4.86 4.76
N TYR A 110 3.56 5.96 4.01
CA TYR A 110 4.32 7.14 4.41
C TYR A 110 3.84 7.71 5.75
N GLN A 111 2.53 7.88 5.93
CA GLN A 111 1.93 8.39 7.17
C GLN A 111 2.15 7.43 8.35
N SER A 112 2.04 6.12 8.14
CA SER A 112 2.26 5.12 9.19
C SER A 112 3.68 5.17 9.76
N GLN A 113 4.68 5.46 8.92
CA GLN A 113 6.06 5.59 9.35
C GLN A 113 6.25 6.81 10.26
N GLN A 114 5.53 7.92 10.01
CA GLN A 114 5.63 9.12 10.86
C GLN A 114 5.16 8.88 12.30
N TYR A 115 4.18 8.00 12.52
CA TYR A 115 3.74 7.63 13.88
C TYR A 115 4.79 6.82 14.64
N GLN A 116 5.61 6.03 13.94
CA GLN A 116 6.66 5.23 14.58
C GLN A 116 7.86 6.07 15.05
N TYR A 117 8.04 7.27 14.50
CA TYR A 117 9.10 8.21 14.86
C TYR A 117 8.68 9.26 15.90
N GLN A 118 7.79 8.93 16.84
CA GLN A 118 7.71 9.74 18.06
C GLN A 118 8.83 9.32 19.02
N PRO A 119 9.89 10.13 19.24
CA PRO A 119 10.75 9.92 20.39
C PRO A 119 9.88 10.06 21.64
N HIS A 120 9.66 8.97 22.35
CA HIS A 120 9.08 9.02 23.69
C HIS A 120 9.91 10.01 24.52
N GLN A 121 9.36 11.20 24.78
CA GLN A 121 9.84 12.00 25.89
C GLN A 121 9.50 11.24 27.16
N PRO A 122 10.49 10.82 27.97
CA PRO A 122 10.18 10.26 29.28
C PRO A 122 9.54 11.37 30.11
N CYS A 123 8.25 11.22 30.42
CA CYS A 123 7.59 12.07 31.39
C CYS A 123 8.09 11.69 32.78
N ILE A 124 8.98 12.52 33.34
CA ILE A 124 9.30 12.48 34.77
C ILE A 124 9.11 13.88 35.32
N SER A 125 7.99 14.07 36.01
CA SER A 125 7.84 15.12 37.01
C SER A 125 7.12 14.52 38.21
N ALA A 126 7.93 13.96 39.13
CA ALA A 126 7.48 13.64 40.47
C ALA A 126 7.08 14.95 41.16
N VAL A 127 5.83 15.00 41.64
CA VAL A 127 5.28 16.11 42.40
C VAL A 127 5.71 15.93 43.85
N SER A 128 6.63 16.76 44.35
CA SER A 128 6.86 16.89 45.78
C SER A 128 6.45 18.28 46.23
N ARG A 129 5.48 18.30 47.16
CA ARG A 129 4.90 19.48 47.79
C ARG A 129 5.87 20.03 48.85
N ASN A 130 6.08 21.35 48.78
CA ASN A 130 6.25 22.35 49.84
C ASN A 130 7.18 22.06 51.06
N ASP A 131 8.18 22.92 51.29
CA ASP A 131 8.11 24.02 52.29
C ASP A 131 9.43 24.83 52.31
N ASN A 132 9.32 26.17 52.32
CA ASN A 132 10.39 27.17 52.57
C ASN A 132 10.55 27.39 54.10
N PRO A 133 11.54 28.16 54.68
CA PRO A 133 12.46 29.15 54.09
C PRO A 133 13.92 29.21 54.66
N ALA A 134 14.69 30.14 54.08
CA ALA A 134 15.80 30.92 54.66
C ALA A 134 17.20 30.28 54.86
N SER A 135 18.20 30.88 54.20
CA SER A 135 19.31 31.64 54.81
C SER A 135 20.65 31.53 54.04
N SER A 136 21.15 32.72 53.65
CA SER A 136 22.56 33.18 53.64
C SER A 136 23.67 32.52 52.80
N THR A 137 24.40 33.44 52.15
CA THR A 137 25.87 33.53 51.96
C THR A 137 26.57 32.86 50.76
N SER A 138 26.93 33.74 49.82
CA SER A 138 28.31 34.12 49.44
C SER A 138 29.11 33.32 48.39
N ASN A 139 29.51 34.12 47.37
CA ASN A 139 30.77 34.15 46.61
C ASN A 139 31.01 33.24 45.38
N ASN A 140 31.08 33.94 44.24
CA ASN A 140 32.12 33.98 43.19
C ASN A 140 32.62 32.66 42.59
N HIS A 141 32.57 32.48 41.25
CA HIS A 141 33.53 33.06 40.29
C HIS A 141 33.20 32.66 38.82
N SER A 142 33.49 33.59 37.90
CA SER A 142 33.83 33.45 36.46
C SER A 142 32.70 33.09 35.47
N GLU A 143 32.18 34.06 34.69
CA GLU A 143 32.62 34.40 33.30
C GLU A 143 32.68 33.16 32.39
N VAL A 144 31.86 33.05 31.33
CA VAL A 144 32.09 33.66 30.02
C VAL A 144 30.78 34.06 29.31
N SER A 145 30.84 35.26 28.74
CA SER A 145 29.86 35.95 27.90
C SER A 145 29.67 35.34 26.50
N SER A 146 28.44 35.39 25.98
CA SER A 146 28.15 36.03 24.68
C SER A 146 26.65 36.17 24.48
N GLU A 147 26.15 37.40 24.63
CA GLU A 147 24.81 37.83 24.23
C GLU A 147 24.72 38.01 22.71
N GLN A 148 23.52 37.78 22.16
CA GLN A 148 22.82 38.59 21.13
C GLN A 148 21.51 37.84 20.75
N SER A 149 20.35 38.16 21.32
CA SER A 149 19.43 39.28 21.03
C SER A 149 18.29 38.93 20.03
N ILE A 150 17.16 38.55 20.61
CA ILE A 150 15.73 38.86 20.31
C ILE A 150 15.29 39.01 18.83
N SER A 151 14.36 38.16 18.41
CA SER A 151 13.08 38.62 17.83
C SER A 151 11.96 37.60 18.10
N ALA A 152 10.97 38.03 18.87
CA ALA A 152 9.78 37.25 19.19
C ALA A 152 8.81 37.29 18.00
N ILE A 153 8.65 36.17 17.29
CA ILE A 153 7.54 36.00 16.36
C ILE A 153 6.36 35.43 17.14
N SER A 154 5.41 36.31 17.44
CA SER A 154 4.10 35.94 17.96
C SER A 154 3.37 35.08 16.95
N MET A 155 3.33 33.76 17.18
CA MET A 155 2.34 32.90 16.52
C MET A 155 1.14 32.76 17.44
N LYS A 156 0.06 33.49 17.13
CA LYS A 156 -1.25 33.28 17.74
C LYS A 156 -1.73 31.87 17.39
N CYS A 157 -1.91 31.04 18.40
CA CYS A 157 -2.53 29.73 18.27
C CYS A 157 -4.04 29.92 18.08
N TYR A 158 -4.62 29.29 17.04
CA TYR A 158 -6.04 29.41 16.68
C TYR A 158 -6.95 28.35 17.33
N PHE A 159 -6.57 27.84 18.50
CA PHE A 159 -7.40 26.93 19.26
C PHE A 159 -7.09 26.98 20.76
N CYS A 160 -7.31 28.16 21.36
CA CYS A 160 -7.66 28.38 22.77
C CYS A 160 -8.24 29.80 22.88
#